data_AF-A0A250JYM0-F1
#
_entry.id   AF-A0A250JYM0-F1
#
_cell.length_a   1.000
_cell.length_b   1.000
_cell.length_c   1.000
_cell.angle_alpha   90.00
_cell.angle_beta   90.00
_cell.angle_gamma   90.00
#
_symmetry.space_group_name_H-M   'P 1'
#
loop_
_entity.id
_entity.type
_entity.pdbx_description
1 polymer ?
#
loop_
_entity_poly.entity_id
_entity_poly.type
_entity_poly.pdbx_seq_one_letter_code
_entity_poly.pdbx_strand_id
1 'polypeptide(L)'
;MQILKNKTNIDFISKRKPALFLSTLLNLAIIVGIAAFGFNFGVDFAGGTVVEVKFDHPVTAQEVRERAEKGGLPDVSVQNIGAADENTFLIRMGGVTQLNEESGAKGKEALEALGGVRNVYSDLANGIIRFRSEQPMDAAAVTKAVESAGIGVQEVRDLGEAQGGTGYDYQVVASGMADRVVAALGAGLEKPDFEQRRVDYVGPQVGKQLRNRGIMALLYSMVAILIYVAFRFDFKFGPGALVAMVHDVIMVSGYYLVSRREFNLTAIAALLTVVGYSVNDTIVIYDRIREDMAKFKGKPFAEVINIAINDTLGRTILTSGTTALSLIGLLIFGVGEIFDFAMAMLVGIVVGVYSTIYIASPLTIWLDERAAAKEARLRASGNVDHQQPNAA
;
A
#
# COMPACT_ATOMS: atom_id res chain seq x y z
N MET A 1 32.25 -11.27 -11.55
CA MET A 1 32.21 -12.44 -10.64
C MET A 1 31.29 -13.49 -11.24
N GLN A 2 31.77 -14.70 -11.53
CA GLN A 2 30.94 -15.83 -11.95
C GLN A 2 30.71 -16.75 -10.73
N ILE A 3 29.53 -16.70 -10.12
CA ILE A 3 29.16 -17.58 -9.00
C ILE A 3 28.78 -18.97 -9.51
N LEU A 4 28.16 -19.06 -10.69
CA LEU A 4 27.91 -20.31 -11.39
C LEU A 4 29.09 -20.58 -12.35
N LYS A 5 29.92 -21.58 -12.03
CA LYS A 5 31.09 -21.96 -12.85
C LYS A 5 30.73 -22.53 -14.22
N ASN A 6 29.54 -23.10 -14.37
CA ASN A 6 29.08 -23.77 -15.59
C ASN A 6 27.75 -23.18 -16.07
N LYS A 7 27.50 -23.19 -17.39
CA LYS A 7 26.16 -22.95 -17.94
C LYS A 7 25.19 -23.97 -17.36
N THR A 8 24.14 -23.49 -16.69
CA THR A 8 23.08 -24.38 -16.21
C THR A 8 22.32 -24.95 -17.40
N ASN A 9 21.81 -26.17 -17.26
CA ASN A 9 20.96 -26.81 -18.27
C ASN A 9 19.66 -27.26 -17.61
N ILE A 10 18.92 -26.29 -17.09
CA ILE A 10 17.63 -26.51 -16.42
C ILE A 10 16.52 -26.28 -17.44
N ASP A 11 15.56 -27.20 -17.51
CA ASP A 11 14.39 -27.06 -18.37
C ASP A 11 13.25 -26.34 -17.63
N PHE A 12 13.31 -25.01 -17.65
CA PHE A 12 12.27 -24.14 -17.08
C PHE A 12 10.99 -24.20 -17.91
N ILE A 13 11.14 -24.29 -19.24
CA ILE A 13 10.04 -24.09 -20.18
C ILE A 13 9.09 -25.29 -20.23
N SER A 14 9.51 -26.51 -19.90
CA SER A 14 8.58 -27.64 -19.74
C SER A 14 7.65 -27.49 -18.52
N LYS A 15 8.08 -26.78 -17.47
CA LYS A 15 7.30 -26.54 -16.24
C LYS A 15 6.39 -25.31 -16.33
N ARG A 16 6.34 -24.62 -17.47
CA ARG A 16 5.57 -23.37 -17.62
C ARG A 16 4.08 -23.49 -17.36
N LYS A 17 3.44 -24.59 -17.80
CA LYS A 17 1.98 -24.78 -17.65
C LYS A 17 1.54 -24.90 -16.18
N PRO A 18 2.11 -25.80 -15.36
CA PRO A 18 1.73 -25.89 -13.95
C PRO A 18 2.11 -24.61 -13.18
N ALA A 19 3.24 -23.98 -13.51
CA ALA A 19 3.64 -22.71 -12.89
C ALA A 19 2.61 -21.60 -13.18
N LEU A 20 2.28 -21.37 -14.45
CA LEU A 20 1.28 -20.38 -14.86
C LEU A 20 -0.10 -20.65 -14.22
N PHE A 21 -0.52 -21.91 -14.14
CA PHE A 21 -1.80 -22.28 -13.51
C PHE A 21 -1.81 -21.93 -12.02
N LEU A 22 -0.78 -22.32 -11.28
CA LEU A 22 -0.68 -22.05 -9.84
C LEU A 22 -0.64 -20.54 -9.56
N SER A 23 0.18 -19.81 -10.31
CA SER A 23 0.31 -18.36 -10.20
C SER A 23 -1.01 -17.64 -10.53
N THR A 24 -1.70 -18.05 -11.59
CA THR A 24 -3.00 -17.48 -11.95
C THR A 24 -4.04 -17.72 -10.85
N LEU A 25 -4.09 -18.94 -10.30
CA LEU A 25 -5.00 -19.28 -9.20
C LEU A 25 -4.71 -18.44 -7.96
N LEU A 26 -3.43 -18.28 -7.61
CA LEU A 26 -3.02 -17.48 -6.47
C LEU A 26 -3.38 -16.00 -6.65
N ASN A 27 -3.14 -15.42 -7.83
CA ASN A 27 -3.56 -14.04 -8.13
C ASN A 27 -5.07 -13.86 -8.07
N LEU A 28 -5.85 -14.82 -8.57
CA LEU A 28 -7.31 -14.77 -8.46
C LEU A 28 -7.75 -14.83 -6.99
N ALA A 29 -7.14 -15.70 -6.18
CA ALA A 29 -7.41 -15.76 -4.75
C ALA A 29 -7.08 -14.44 -4.04
N ILE A 30 -5.96 -13.80 -4.41
CA ILE A 30 -5.58 -12.48 -3.86
C ILE A 30 -6.58 -11.41 -4.29
N ILE A 31 -6.97 -11.33 -5.56
CA ILE A 31 -7.95 -10.36 -6.06
C ILE A 31 -9.29 -10.52 -5.34
N VAL A 32 -9.78 -11.76 -5.23
CA VAL A 32 -11.02 -12.08 -4.51
C VAL A 32 -10.89 -11.71 -3.03
N GLY A 33 -9.75 -12.01 -2.41
CA GLY A 33 -9.48 -11.65 -1.02
C GLY A 33 -9.45 -10.14 -0.80
N ILE A 34 -8.83 -9.37 -1.70
CA ILE A 34 -8.84 -7.90 -1.66
C ILE A 34 -10.27 -7.38 -1.79
N ALA A 35 -11.05 -7.93 -2.73
CA ALA A 35 -12.44 -7.51 -2.93
C ALA A 35 -13.35 -7.84 -1.74
N ALA A 36 -13.12 -8.98 -1.07
CA ALA A 36 -13.93 -9.45 0.04
C ALA A 36 -13.58 -8.79 1.38
N PHE A 37 -12.29 -8.61 1.67
CA PHE A 37 -11.81 -8.17 2.99
C PHE A 37 -11.27 -6.74 3.01
N GLY A 38 -10.93 -6.18 1.84
CA GLY A 38 -10.23 -4.91 1.73
C GLY A 38 -8.80 -4.95 2.29
N PHE A 39 -8.05 -3.89 2.00
CA PHE A 39 -6.77 -3.63 2.66
C PHE A 39 -7.00 -3.01 4.04
N ASN A 40 -6.08 -3.29 4.95
CA ASN A 40 -5.94 -2.51 6.19
C ASN A 40 -5.26 -1.19 5.85
N PHE A 41 -6.01 -0.13 5.57
CA PHE A 41 -5.43 1.15 5.15
C PHE A 41 -4.78 1.88 6.33
N GLY A 42 -3.52 2.28 6.16
CA GLY A 42 -2.82 3.12 7.14
C GLY A 42 -3.38 4.55 7.20
N VAL A 43 -2.92 5.32 8.19
CA VAL A 43 -3.41 6.69 8.45
C VAL A 43 -3.23 7.62 7.25
N ASP A 44 -2.18 7.44 6.44
CA ASP A 44 -1.96 8.20 5.21
C ASP A 44 -3.13 8.12 4.23
N PHE A 45 -3.87 7.01 4.23
CA PHE A 45 -4.94 6.73 3.26
C PHE A 45 -6.33 6.78 3.89
N ALA A 46 -6.47 6.28 5.12
CA ALA A 46 -7.73 6.32 5.86
C ALA A 46 -8.01 7.72 6.43
N GLY A 47 -6.97 8.50 6.71
CA GLY A 47 -7.04 9.66 7.60
C GLY A 47 -7.08 9.24 9.06
N GLY A 48 -6.57 10.10 9.94
CA GLY A 48 -6.45 9.79 11.36
C GLY A 48 -5.37 10.60 12.05
N THR A 49 -5.10 10.21 13.29
CA THR A 49 -4.05 10.82 14.12
C THR A 49 -3.01 9.78 14.47
N VAL A 50 -1.75 10.16 14.40
CA VAL A 50 -0.59 9.39 14.85
C VAL A 50 0.02 10.11 16.03
N VAL A 51 0.20 9.40 17.14
CA VAL A 51 0.83 9.92 18.34
C VAL A 51 2.10 9.11 18.58
N GLU A 52 3.24 9.79 18.63
CA GLU A 52 4.51 9.20 19.03
C GLU A 52 4.65 9.31 20.55
N VAL A 53 4.80 8.17 21.22
CA VAL A 53 5.05 8.09 22.66
C VAL A 53 6.34 7.33 22.92
N LYS A 54 7.09 7.75 23.93
CA LYS A 54 8.26 7.02 24.44
C LYS A 54 8.07 6.65 25.90
N PHE A 55 8.22 5.38 26.22
CA PHE A 55 8.19 4.90 27.60
C PHE A 55 9.58 4.97 28.24
N ASP A 56 9.61 5.22 29.55
CA ASP A 56 10.84 5.29 30.34
C ASP A 56 11.41 3.90 30.72
N HIS A 57 10.62 2.84 30.52
CA HIS A 57 10.99 1.44 30.75
C HIS A 57 10.61 0.56 29.55
N PRO A 58 11.12 -0.68 29.49
CA PRO A 58 10.74 -1.63 28.45
C PRO A 58 9.24 -1.98 28.51
N VAL A 59 8.52 -1.67 27.43
CA VAL A 59 7.10 -1.99 27.23
C VAL A 59 6.95 -2.66 25.87
N THR A 60 5.93 -3.48 25.67
CA THR A 60 5.63 -4.08 24.36
C THR A 60 4.53 -3.33 23.63
N ALA A 61 4.51 -3.34 22.29
CA ALA A 61 3.41 -2.73 21.53
C ALA A 61 2.05 -3.34 21.86
N GLN A 62 2.02 -4.62 22.22
CA GLN A 62 0.80 -5.28 22.68
C GLN A 62 0.31 -4.68 24.00
N GLU A 63 1.20 -4.49 24.97
CA GLU A 63 0.85 -3.87 26.24
C GLU A 63 0.35 -2.43 26.07
N VAL A 64 1.03 -1.64 25.23
CA VAL A 64 0.58 -0.27 24.91
C VAL A 64 -0.81 -0.28 24.27
N ARG A 65 -1.09 -1.23 23.35
CA ARG A 65 -2.41 -1.40 22.74
C ARG A 65 -3.47 -1.75 23.79
N GLU A 66 -3.18 -2.72 24.65
CA GLU A 66 -4.11 -3.15 25.71
C GLU A 66 -4.39 -2.01 26.72
N ARG A 67 -3.38 -1.19 27.05
CA ARG A 67 -3.57 0.01 27.89
C ARG A 67 -4.50 1.01 27.22
N ALA A 68 -4.27 1.33 25.93
CA ALA A 68 -5.11 2.25 25.18
C ALA A 68 -6.56 1.74 25.03
N GLU A 69 -6.76 0.44 24.77
CA GLU A 69 -8.08 -0.19 24.69
C GLU A 69 -8.83 -0.11 26.03
N LYS A 70 -8.15 -0.45 27.15
CA LYS A 70 -8.72 -0.29 28.51
C LYS A 70 -9.06 1.17 28.84
N GLY A 71 -8.27 2.11 28.32
CA GLY A 71 -8.50 3.54 28.42
C GLY A 71 -9.62 4.08 27.50
N GLY A 72 -10.34 3.21 26.80
CA GLY A 72 -11.52 3.57 26.00
C GLY A 72 -11.20 3.97 24.55
N LEU A 73 -10.03 3.59 24.04
CA LEU A 73 -9.67 3.73 22.62
C LEU A 73 -9.69 2.35 21.94
N PRO A 74 -10.83 1.90 21.39
CA PRO A 74 -10.88 0.67 20.63
C PRO A 74 -10.14 0.82 19.29
N ASP A 75 -9.63 -0.30 18.76
CA ASP A 75 -9.05 -0.41 17.42
C ASP A 75 -7.80 0.45 17.16
N VAL A 76 -6.98 0.70 18.19
CA VAL A 76 -5.71 1.41 18.00
C VAL A 76 -4.63 0.51 17.38
N SER A 77 -3.96 1.04 16.36
CA SER A 77 -2.77 0.41 15.80
C SER A 77 -1.54 0.94 16.52
N VAL A 78 -0.85 0.06 17.24
CA VAL A 78 0.42 0.38 17.91
C VAL A 78 1.57 -0.30 17.19
N GLN A 79 2.60 0.49 16.88
CA GLN A 79 3.78 0.03 16.17
C GLN A 79 5.04 0.60 16.81
N ASN A 80 6.03 -0.26 17.08
CA ASN A 80 7.35 0.18 17.52
C ASN A 80 8.06 0.98 16.42
N ILE A 81 8.77 2.02 16.82
CA ILE A 81 9.73 2.75 15.99
C ILE A 81 11.08 2.89 16.69
N GLY A 82 12.12 3.15 15.90
CA GLY A 82 13.47 3.28 16.44
C GLY A 82 14.13 1.95 16.77
N ALA A 83 15.21 1.99 17.53
CA ALA A 83 15.87 0.77 18.00
C ALA A 83 15.02 0.07 19.07
N ALA A 84 15.19 -1.25 19.23
CA ALA A 84 14.36 -2.06 20.13
C ALA A 84 14.43 -1.63 21.61
N ASP A 85 15.49 -0.94 22.00
CA ASP A 85 15.73 -0.39 23.33
C ASP A 85 15.23 1.06 23.53
N GLU A 86 14.77 1.73 22.47
CA GLU A 86 14.28 3.11 22.57
C GLU A 86 12.85 3.21 23.11
N ASN A 87 12.13 2.09 23.27
CA ASN A 87 10.75 2.00 23.79
C ASN A 87 9.81 3.07 23.22
N THR A 88 9.97 3.36 21.93
CA THR A 88 9.21 4.39 21.23
C THR A 88 8.18 3.75 20.33
N PHE A 89 6.95 4.26 20.37
CA PHE A 89 5.79 3.70 19.70
C PHE A 89 5.03 4.77 18.96
N LEU A 90 4.58 4.44 17.75
CA LEU A 90 3.53 5.16 17.04
C LEU A 90 2.20 4.51 17.37
N ILE A 91 1.29 5.32 17.92
CA ILE A 91 -0.09 4.95 18.19
C ILE A 91 -0.94 5.66 17.16
N ARG A 92 -1.53 4.87 16.27
CA ARG A 92 -2.37 5.34 15.17
C ARG A 92 -3.83 5.04 15.47
N MET A 93 -4.67 6.02 15.21
CA MET A 93 -6.12 5.89 15.34
C MET A 93 -6.81 6.42 14.09
N GLY A 94 -7.80 5.67 13.61
CA GLY A 94 -8.78 6.18 12.67
C GLY A 94 -9.75 7.13 13.38
N GLY A 95 -10.19 8.17 12.69
CA GLY A 95 -11.19 9.11 13.23
C GLY A 95 -10.65 10.53 13.44
N VAL A 96 -11.56 11.49 13.27
CA VAL A 96 -11.27 12.92 13.16
C VAL A 96 -11.49 13.59 14.52
N THR A 97 -10.45 13.65 15.34
CA THR A 97 -10.52 14.35 16.64
C THR A 97 -9.74 15.65 16.67
N GLN A 98 -9.23 16.13 15.53
CA GLN A 98 -9.06 17.56 15.35
C GLN A 98 -10.32 18.13 14.71
N LEU A 99 -10.86 19.18 15.33
CA LEU A 99 -11.96 19.96 14.76
C LEU A 99 -11.47 20.56 13.44
N ASN A 100 -11.94 20.02 12.32
CA ASN A 100 -11.67 20.51 10.97
C ASN A 100 -12.99 20.93 10.33
N GLU A 101 -12.99 21.42 9.09
CA GLU A 101 -14.22 21.89 8.45
C GLU A 101 -15.30 20.79 8.36
N GLU A 102 -14.90 19.55 8.05
CA GLU A 102 -15.84 18.42 7.92
C GLU A 102 -16.40 17.98 9.28
N SER A 103 -15.55 17.81 10.29
CA SER A 103 -15.98 17.45 11.64
C SER A 103 -16.73 18.60 12.32
N GLY A 104 -16.32 19.85 12.11
CA GLY A 104 -17.05 21.03 12.56
C GLY A 104 -18.46 21.10 11.98
N ALA A 105 -18.65 20.75 10.70
CA ALA A 105 -19.98 20.66 10.09
C ALA A 105 -20.83 19.53 10.69
N LYS A 106 -20.25 18.34 10.89
CA LYS A 106 -20.96 17.21 11.55
C LYS A 106 -21.31 17.52 13.01
N GLY A 107 -20.41 18.18 13.73
CA GLY A 107 -20.65 18.64 15.10
C GLY A 107 -21.78 19.65 15.18
N LYS A 108 -21.85 20.56 14.20
CA LYS A 108 -22.99 21.47 14.06
C LYS A 108 -24.31 20.73 13.84
N GLU A 109 -24.34 19.80 12.89
CA GLU A 109 -25.56 19.01 12.60
C GLU A 109 -26.02 18.21 13.83
N ALA A 110 -25.08 17.60 14.56
CA ALA A 110 -25.38 16.83 15.77
C ALA A 110 -25.92 17.72 16.91
N LEU A 111 -25.40 18.94 17.07
CA LEU A 111 -25.90 19.90 18.04
C LEU A 111 -27.29 20.43 17.65
N GLU A 112 -27.51 20.74 16.37
CA GLU A 112 -28.83 21.18 15.87
C GLU A 112 -29.90 20.10 16.02
N ALA A 113 -29.53 18.82 15.91
CA ALA A 113 -30.42 17.68 16.11
C ALA A 113 -30.93 17.52 17.56
N LEU A 114 -30.27 18.13 18.56
CA LEU A 114 -30.76 18.15 19.94
C LEU A 114 -32.00 19.05 20.11
N GLY A 115 -32.27 19.93 19.16
CA GLY A 115 -33.40 20.86 19.18
C GLY A 115 -33.14 22.10 20.05
N GLY A 116 -33.69 23.25 19.64
CA GLY A 116 -33.53 24.52 20.36
C GLY A 116 -32.12 25.13 20.27
N VAL A 117 -31.22 24.54 19.49
CA VAL A 117 -29.86 25.03 19.26
C VAL A 117 -29.82 26.01 18.08
N ARG A 118 -29.10 27.12 18.25
CA ARG A 118 -28.90 28.18 17.25
C ARG A 118 -27.47 28.71 17.31
N ASN A 119 -27.06 29.47 16.29
CA ASN A 119 -25.77 30.17 16.22
C ASN A 119 -24.55 29.27 16.48
N VAL A 120 -24.56 28.05 15.91
CA VAL A 120 -23.42 27.14 16.04
C VAL A 120 -22.25 27.66 15.20
N TYR A 121 -21.10 27.84 15.85
CA TYR A 121 -19.86 28.30 15.25
C TYR A 121 -18.70 27.44 15.71
N SER A 122 -17.89 26.97 14.75
CA SER A 122 -16.72 26.13 15.00
C SER A 122 -15.45 26.94 14.82
N ASP A 123 -14.74 27.18 15.93
CA ASP A 123 -13.39 27.73 15.96
C ASP A 123 -12.39 26.58 15.81
N LEU A 124 -12.04 26.29 14.55
CA LEU A 124 -11.14 25.19 14.20
C LEU A 124 -9.73 25.37 14.77
N ALA A 125 -9.27 26.62 14.92
CA ALA A 125 -7.93 26.92 15.41
C ALA A 125 -7.77 26.57 16.90
N ASN A 126 -8.84 26.77 17.68
CA ASN A 126 -8.84 26.48 19.11
C ASN A 126 -9.54 25.15 19.46
N GLY A 127 -10.05 24.41 18.47
CA GLY A 127 -10.79 23.16 18.70
C GLY A 127 -12.10 23.37 19.45
N ILE A 128 -12.76 24.50 19.25
CA ILE A 128 -13.94 24.89 20.03
C ILE A 128 -15.19 24.92 19.13
N ILE A 129 -16.30 24.35 19.60
CA ILE A 129 -17.63 24.59 19.02
C ILE A 129 -18.44 25.43 20.01
N ARG A 130 -18.84 26.63 19.62
CA ARG A 130 -19.76 27.47 20.39
C ARG A 130 -21.16 27.34 19.82
N PHE A 131 -22.15 27.31 20.68
CA PHE A 131 -23.54 27.33 20.27
C PHE A 131 -24.42 27.99 21.33
N ARG A 132 -25.62 28.39 20.92
CA ARG A 132 -26.64 28.94 21.80
C ARG A 132 -27.81 27.97 21.87
N SER A 133 -28.36 27.78 23.06
CA SER A 133 -29.60 27.01 23.27
C SER A 133 -30.72 27.91 23.77
N GLU A 134 -31.96 27.62 23.37
CA GLU A 134 -33.17 28.25 23.88
C GLU A 134 -33.50 27.85 25.32
N GLN A 135 -33.08 26.66 25.75
CA GLN A 135 -33.30 26.10 27.09
C GLN A 135 -31.99 25.60 27.70
N PRO A 136 -31.86 25.51 29.03
CA PRO A 136 -30.70 24.91 29.66
C PRO A 136 -30.52 23.47 29.17
N MET A 137 -29.30 23.11 28.77
CA MET A 137 -28.97 21.78 28.27
C MET A 137 -28.13 21.01 29.26
N ASP A 138 -28.34 19.70 29.30
CA ASP A 138 -27.46 18.78 30.03
C ASP A 138 -26.13 18.62 29.28
N ALA A 139 -25.02 18.91 29.96
CA ALA A 139 -23.67 18.77 29.43
C ALA A 139 -23.40 17.33 28.96
N ALA A 140 -23.92 16.31 29.64
CA ALA A 140 -23.72 14.92 29.24
C ALA A 140 -24.44 14.58 27.92
N ALA A 141 -25.64 15.14 27.71
CA ALA A 141 -26.37 14.99 26.46
C ALA A 141 -25.64 15.69 25.29
N VAL A 142 -25.11 16.89 25.52
CA VAL A 142 -24.30 17.63 24.53
C VAL A 142 -23.03 16.84 24.17
N THR A 143 -22.30 16.35 25.18
CA THR A 143 -21.12 15.50 24.98
C THR A 143 -21.46 14.30 24.11
N LYS A 144 -22.51 13.54 24.45
CA LYS A 144 -22.91 12.34 23.70
C LYS A 144 -23.27 12.65 22.25
N ALA A 145 -23.95 13.77 21.99
CA ALA A 145 -24.30 14.17 20.63
C ALA A 145 -23.05 14.49 19.81
N VAL A 146 -22.13 15.29 20.35
CA VAL A 146 -20.89 15.68 19.66
C VAL A 146 -19.96 14.48 19.45
N GLU A 147 -19.88 13.57 20.42
CA GLU A 147 -19.14 12.31 20.29
C GLU A 147 -19.75 11.39 19.24
N SER A 148 -21.08 11.35 19.11
CA SER A 148 -21.75 10.57 18.04
C SER A 148 -21.41 11.10 16.63
N ALA A 149 -21.02 12.37 16.52
CA ALA A 149 -20.51 12.97 15.28
C ALA A 149 -19.04 12.61 14.99
N GLY A 150 -18.39 11.85 15.89
CA GLY A 150 -16.99 11.42 15.79
C GLY A 150 -15.99 12.44 16.34
N ILE A 151 -16.46 13.43 17.12
CA ILE A 151 -15.62 14.49 17.71
C ILE A 151 -15.42 14.16 19.19
N GLY A 152 -14.16 13.99 19.61
CA GLY A 152 -13.85 13.84 21.03
C GLY A 152 -14.17 15.12 21.77
N VAL A 153 -14.81 15.03 22.94
CA VAL A 153 -15.10 16.18 23.80
C VAL A 153 -14.16 16.12 25.00
N GLN A 154 -13.45 17.21 25.26
CA GLN A 154 -12.67 17.39 26.49
C GLN A 154 -13.60 17.83 27.62
N GLU A 155 -14.45 18.81 27.33
CA GLU A 155 -15.45 19.32 28.25
C GLU A 155 -16.52 20.14 27.51
N VAL A 156 -17.69 20.24 28.12
CA VAL A 156 -18.76 21.17 27.73
C VAL A 156 -18.85 22.22 28.83
N ARG A 157 -18.54 23.47 28.49
CA ARG A 157 -18.63 24.62 29.39
C ARG A 157 -19.97 25.33 29.19
N ASP A 158 -20.71 25.48 30.28
CA ASP A 158 -21.86 26.39 30.35
C ASP A 158 -21.35 27.81 30.59
N LEU A 159 -21.63 28.73 29.67
CA LEU A 159 -21.21 30.13 29.75
C LEU A 159 -22.29 31.02 30.38
N GLY A 160 -23.43 30.43 30.77
CA GLY A 160 -24.58 31.12 31.36
C GLY A 160 -25.50 31.75 30.32
N GLU A 161 -26.37 32.65 30.79
CA GLU A 161 -27.33 33.35 29.92
C GLU A 161 -26.63 34.28 28.94
N ALA A 162 -27.08 34.21 27.69
CA ALA A 162 -26.60 35.05 26.60
C ALA A 162 -26.81 36.54 26.91
N GLN A 163 -25.81 37.38 26.59
CA GLN A 163 -25.94 38.83 26.68
C GLN A 163 -27.12 39.31 25.81
N GLY A 164 -28.21 39.70 26.47
CA GLY A 164 -29.49 40.06 25.83
C GLY A 164 -30.70 39.19 26.21
N GLY A 165 -30.54 38.18 27.08
CA GLY A 165 -31.65 37.42 27.68
C GLY A 165 -32.36 36.44 26.73
N THR A 166 -31.73 36.08 25.61
CA THR A 166 -32.33 35.23 24.56
C THR A 166 -31.66 33.86 24.47
N GLY A 167 -31.54 33.17 25.61
CA GLY A 167 -31.05 31.79 25.70
C GLY A 167 -29.76 31.64 26.52
N TYR A 168 -29.13 30.47 26.40
CA TYR A 168 -27.94 30.03 27.15
C TYR A 168 -26.80 29.74 26.18
N ASP A 169 -25.62 30.29 26.45
CA ASP A 169 -24.43 30.10 25.61
C ASP A 169 -23.59 28.93 26.13
N TYR A 170 -23.18 28.05 25.23
CA TYR A 170 -22.38 26.86 25.53
C TYR A 170 -21.12 26.83 24.68
N GLN A 171 -20.07 26.21 25.24
CA GLN A 171 -18.82 25.98 24.55
C GLN A 171 -18.38 24.52 24.72
N VAL A 172 -18.31 23.79 23.61
CA VAL A 172 -17.70 22.47 23.56
C VAL A 172 -16.23 22.63 23.22
N VAL A 173 -15.35 22.12 24.08
CA VAL A 173 -13.92 22.03 23.81
C VAL A 173 -13.66 20.62 23.29
N ALA A 174 -13.22 20.50 22.04
CA ALA A 174 -12.89 19.21 21.46
C ALA A 174 -11.60 18.68 22.08
N SER A 175 -11.59 17.41 22.50
CA SER A 175 -10.36 16.74 22.89
C SER A 175 -9.60 16.32 21.64
N GLY A 176 -8.32 16.69 21.55
CA GLY A 176 -7.44 16.17 20.52
C GLY A 176 -7.26 14.66 20.70
N MET A 177 -7.08 13.91 19.61
CA MET A 177 -6.77 12.47 19.72
C MET A 177 -5.54 12.21 20.58
N ALA A 178 -4.56 13.10 20.49
CA ALA A 178 -3.36 13.04 21.32
C ALA A 178 -3.69 13.10 22.81
N ASP A 179 -4.53 14.04 23.23
CA ASP A 179 -4.95 14.17 24.63
C ASP A 179 -5.71 12.91 25.09
N ARG A 180 -6.55 12.34 24.22
CA ARG A 180 -7.24 11.08 24.50
C ARG A 180 -6.27 9.90 24.63
N VAL A 181 -5.22 9.84 23.82
CA VAL A 181 -4.17 8.81 23.95
C VAL A 181 -3.43 8.97 25.27
N VAL A 182 -3.01 10.19 25.61
CA VAL A 182 -2.32 10.44 26.88
C VAL A 182 -3.22 10.07 28.06
N ALA A 183 -4.49 10.46 28.02
CA ALA A 183 -5.46 10.11 29.06
C ALA A 183 -5.71 8.60 29.15
N ALA A 184 -5.84 7.92 28.01
CA ALA A 184 -6.09 6.48 27.95
C ALA A 184 -4.88 5.66 28.44
N LEU A 185 -3.67 6.02 28.00
CA LEU A 185 -2.44 5.35 28.44
C LEU A 185 -2.11 5.64 29.91
N GLY A 186 -2.43 6.84 30.38
CA GLY A 186 -2.25 7.26 31.77
C GLY A 186 -3.36 6.81 32.72
N ALA A 187 -4.42 6.16 32.21
CA ALA A 187 -5.58 5.78 33.01
C ALA A 187 -5.18 4.81 34.13
N GLY A 188 -5.41 5.22 35.38
CA GLY A 188 -5.07 4.42 36.57
C GLY A 188 -3.62 4.56 37.06
N LEU A 189 -2.83 5.46 36.46
CA LEU A 189 -1.48 5.80 36.94
C LEU A 189 -1.50 7.11 37.76
N GLU A 190 -0.73 7.17 38.84
CA GLU A 190 -0.53 8.42 39.60
C GLU A 190 0.28 9.45 38.80
N LYS A 191 1.19 8.98 37.94
CA LYS A 191 2.00 9.79 37.02
C LYS A 191 2.21 9.03 35.70
N PRO A 192 2.22 9.71 34.54
CA PRO A 192 2.55 9.08 33.26
C PRO A 192 3.97 8.50 33.28
N ASP A 193 4.11 7.27 32.81
CA ASP A 193 5.38 6.55 32.59
C ASP A 193 5.88 6.66 31.13
N PHE A 194 5.34 7.65 30.40
CA PHE A 194 5.66 7.92 29.02
C PHE A 194 5.68 9.42 28.72
N GLU A 195 6.43 9.77 27.69
CA GLU A 195 6.48 11.11 27.12
C GLU A 195 5.85 11.12 25.72
N GLN A 196 4.92 12.04 25.47
CA GLN A 196 4.44 12.32 24.13
C GLN A 196 5.51 13.14 23.37
N ARG A 197 6.00 12.60 22.26
CA ARG A 197 7.06 13.21 21.46
C ARG A 197 6.54 14.00 20.26
N ARG A 198 5.56 13.44 19.56
CA ARG A 198 5.04 14.02 18.31
C ARG A 198 3.59 13.65 18.10
N VAL A 199 2.85 14.52 17.42
CA VAL A 199 1.49 14.25 16.94
C VAL A 199 1.43 14.65 15.48
N ASP A 200 1.10 13.69 14.63
CA ASP A 200 0.85 13.91 13.21
C ASP A 200 -0.64 13.66 12.93
N TYR A 201 -1.23 14.47 12.05
CA TYR A 201 -2.63 14.36 11.69
C TYR A 201 -2.81 14.37 10.17
N VAL A 202 -3.66 13.48 9.66
CA VAL A 202 -4.04 13.40 8.25
C VAL A 202 -5.56 13.45 8.14
N GLY A 203 -6.09 14.46 7.43
CA GLY A 203 -7.52 14.56 7.17
C GLY A 203 -8.03 13.47 6.22
N PRO A 204 -9.25 12.92 6.39
CA PRO A 204 -9.78 11.85 5.54
C PRO A 204 -9.84 12.21 4.04
N GLN A 205 -10.12 13.47 3.72
CA GLN A 205 -10.12 13.95 2.33
C GLN A 205 -8.72 13.93 1.73
N VAL A 206 -7.74 14.44 2.48
CA VAL A 206 -6.32 14.41 2.08
C VAL A 206 -5.85 12.97 1.94
N GLY A 207 -6.22 12.08 2.87
CA GLY A 207 -5.84 10.68 2.82
C GLY A 207 -6.40 9.95 1.59
N LYS A 208 -7.68 10.17 1.26
CA LYS A 208 -8.29 9.66 0.01
C LYS A 208 -7.57 10.19 -1.23
N GLN A 209 -7.19 11.47 -1.24
CA GLN A 209 -6.42 12.04 -2.34
C GLN A 209 -5.03 11.42 -2.47
N LEU A 210 -4.31 11.24 -1.35
CA LEU A 210 -2.99 10.60 -1.31
C LEU A 210 -3.07 9.16 -1.82
N ARG A 211 -4.05 8.38 -1.35
CA ARG A 211 -4.31 7.02 -1.82
C ARG A 211 -4.53 6.97 -3.33
N ASN A 212 -5.46 7.79 -3.83
CA ASN A 212 -5.79 7.79 -5.25
C ASN A 212 -4.59 8.24 -6.10
N ARG A 213 -3.84 9.25 -5.67
CA ARG A 213 -2.60 9.69 -6.35
C ARG A 213 -1.54 8.61 -6.35
N GLY A 214 -1.35 7.90 -5.24
CA GLY A 214 -0.41 6.79 -5.14
C GLY A 214 -0.75 5.65 -6.10
N ILE A 215 -2.02 5.23 -6.14
CA ILE A 215 -2.49 4.20 -7.08
C ILE A 215 -2.33 4.67 -8.54
N MET A 216 -2.68 5.93 -8.84
CA MET A 216 -2.52 6.48 -10.19
C MET A 216 -1.03 6.56 -10.60
N ALA A 217 -0.14 6.92 -9.68
CA ALA A 217 1.29 6.92 -9.93
C ALA A 217 1.81 5.52 -10.29
N LEU A 218 1.33 4.48 -9.59
CA LEU A 218 1.64 3.09 -9.92
C LEU A 218 1.17 2.72 -11.34
N LEU A 219 -0.08 3.05 -11.68
CA LEU A 219 -0.63 2.77 -13.01
C LEU A 219 0.11 3.53 -14.12
N TYR A 220 0.40 4.82 -13.91
CA TYR A 220 1.16 5.62 -14.88
C TYR A 220 2.58 5.11 -15.05
N SER A 221 3.24 4.64 -13.98
CA SER A 221 4.56 4.00 -14.05
C SER A 221 4.51 2.74 -14.93
N MET A 222 3.53 1.86 -14.70
CA MET A 222 3.36 0.64 -15.50
C MET A 222 3.11 0.95 -16.99
N VAL A 223 2.30 1.98 -17.29
CA VAL A 223 2.05 2.42 -18.68
C VAL A 223 3.31 3.02 -19.30
N ALA A 224 4.04 3.87 -18.59
CA ALA A 224 5.29 4.47 -19.08
C ALA A 224 6.35 3.40 -19.40
N ILE A 225 6.46 2.38 -18.53
CA ILE A 225 7.34 1.22 -18.77
C ILE A 225 6.88 0.43 -19.99
N LEU A 226 5.58 0.18 -20.15
CA LEU A 226 5.05 -0.50 -21.33
C LEU A 226 5.40 0.26 -22.61
N ILE A 227 5.24 1.58 -22.62
CA ILE A 227 5.62 2.42 -23.76
C ILE A 227 7.11 2.24 -24.07
N TYR A 228 7.97 2.32 -23.05
CA TYR A 228 9.40 2.10 -23.22
C TYR A 228 9.72 0.72 -23.80
N VAL A 229 9.13 -0.35 -23.25
CA VAL A 229 9.33 -1.73 -23.74
C VAL A 229 8.85 -1.87 -25.18
N ALA A 230 7.71 -1.26 -25.55
CA ALA A 230 7.17 -1.31 -26.90
C ALA A 230 8.06 -0.59 -27.94
N PHE A 231 8.74 0.50 -27.55
CA PHE A 231 9.72 1.16 -28.41
C PHE A 231 11.07 0.44 -28.47
N ARG A 232 11.49 -0.19 -27.36
CA ARG A 232 12.80 -0.82 -27.21
C ARG A 232 12.87 -2.25 -27.77
N PHE A 233 11.74 -2.96 -27.77
CA PHE A 233 11.59 -4.36 -28.17
C PHE A 233 10.49 -4.54 -29.22
N ASP A 234 10.54 -5.65 -29.96
CA ASP A 234 9.45 -6.00 -30.88
C ASP A 234 8.12 -6.14 -30.12
N PHE A 235 7.01 -5.78 -30.77
CA PHE A 235 5.66 -5.81 -30.20
C PHE A 235 5.26 -7.15 -29.54
N LYS A 236 5.90 -8.26 -29.91
CA LYS A 236 5.68 -9.58 -29.31
C LYS A 236 6.13 -9.70 -27.84
N PHE A 237 7.06 -8.87 -27.40
CA PHE A 237 7.62 -8.91 -26.04
C PHE A 237 6.86 -8.01 -25.06
N GLY A 238 6.27 -6.90 -25.52
CA GLY A 238 5.59 -5.91 -24.68
C GLY A 238 4.46 -6.48 -23.79
N PRO A 239 3.50 -7.25 -24.34
CA PRO A 239 2.40 -7.80 -23.55
C PRO A 239 2.87 -8.80 -22.48
N GLY A 240 3.94 -9.56 -22.76
CA GLY A 240 4.59 -10.46 -21.79
C GLY A 240 5.08 -9.73 -20.54
N ALA A 241 5.82 -8.64 -20.75
CA ALA A 241 6.31 -7.79 -19.67
C ALA A 241 5.16 -7.14 -18.87
N LEU A 242 4.11 -6.67 -19.56
CA LEU A 242 2.95 -6.06 -18.90
C LEU A 242 2.24 -7.03 -17.96
N VAL A 243 1.93 -8.23 -18.45
CA VAL A 243 1.21 -9.23 -17.65
C VAL A 243 2.05 -9.68 -16.45
N ALA A 244 3.37 -9.80 -16.62
CA ALA A 244 4.28 -10.08 -15.50
C ALA A 244 4.27 -8.95 -14.46
N MET A 245 4.34 -7.67 -14.88
CA MET A 245 4.26 -6.53 -13.95
C MET A 245 2.93 -6.52 -13.17
N VAL A 246 1.80 -6.72 -13.86
CA VAL A 246 0.48 -6.77 -13.23
C VAL A 246 0.43 -7.93 -12.22
N HIS A 247 0.95 -9.10 -12.61
CA HIS A 247 1.05 -10.25 -11.73
C HIS A 247 1.85 -9.91 -10.45
N ASP A 248 2.99 -9.25 -10.59
CA ASP A 248 3.89 -8.98 -9.46
C ASP A 248 3.29 -7.97 -8.48
N VAL A 249 2.64 -6.93 -8.99
CA VAL A 249 1.90 -5.95 -8.18
C VAL A 249 0.80 -6.64 -7.38
N ILE A 250 0.04 -7.56 -7.98
CA ILE A 250 -1.02 -8.31 -7.28
C ILE A 250 -0.41 -9.20 -6.21
N MET A 251 0.64 -9.94 -6.53
CA MET A 251 1.32 -10.85 -5.59
C MET A 251 1.87 -10.13 -4.36
N VAL A 252 2.57 -9.00 -4.55
CA VAL A 252 3.07 -8.18 -3.43
C VAL A 252 1.93 -7.51 -2.68
N SER A 253 0.87 -7.09 -3.36
CA SER A 253 -0.35 -6.62 -2.70
C SER A 253 -0.99 -7.72 -1.83
N GLY A 254 -0.91 -8.98 -2.28
CA GLY A 254 -1.34 -10.15 -1.52
C GLY A 254 -0.61 -10.34 -0.20
N TYR A 255 0.67 -9.94 -0.10
CA TYR A 255 1.38 -9.93 1.18
C TYR A 255 0.71 -9.01 2.20
N TYR A 256 0.33 -7.79 1.82
CA TYR A 256 -0.40 -6.87 2.71
C TYR A 256 -1.77 -7.39 3.10
N LEU A 257 -2.46 -8.08 2.17
CA LEU A 257 -3.73 -8.73 2.48
C LEU A 257 -3.58 -9.84 3.53
N VAL A 258 -2.64 -10.76 3.35
CA VAL A 258 -2.48 -11.95 4.21
C VAL A 258 -1.89 -11.59 5.56
N SER A 259 -0.89 -10.71 5.59
CA SER A 259 -0.24 -10.28 6.83
C SER A 259 -1.07 -9.28 7.65
N ARG A 260 -2.14 -8.73 7.04
CA ARG A 260 -2.99 -7.65 7.59
C ARG A 260 -2.18 -6.42 8.03
N ARG A 261 -0.98 -6.25 7.48
CA ARG A 261 -0.15 -5.05 7.67
C ARG A 261 -0.77 -3.84 6.99
N GLU A 262 -0.41 -2.67 7.48
CA GLU A 262 -0.96 -1.41 6.98
C GLU A 262 -0.54 -1.17 5.53
N PHE A 263 -1.51 -0.81 4.70
CA PHE A 263 -1.31 -0.37 3.32
C PHE A 263 -1.30 1.16 3.31
N ASN A 264 -0.12 1.75 3.15
CA ASN A 264 0.14 3.19 3.28
C ASN A 264 1.05 3.70 2.13
N LEU A 265 1.59 4.93 2.23
CA LEU A 265 2.48 5.47 1.19
C LEU A 265 3.75 4.64 1.01
N THR A 266 4.29 4.10 2.09
CA THR A 266 5.45 3.20 2.09
C THR A 266 5.16 1.92 1.29
N ALA A 267 3.95 1.37 1.39
CA ALA A 267 3.52 0.23 0.57
C ALA A 267 3.47 0.56 -0.93
N ILE A 268 2.97 1.75 -1.30
CA ILE A 268 3.00 2.21 -2.69
C ILE A 268 4.43 2.37 -3.20
N ALA A 269 5.34 2.91 -2.38
CA ALA A 269 6.75 3.02 -2.73
C ALA A 269 7.40 1.65 -2.96
N ALA A 270 7.08 0.64 -2.14
CA ALA A 270 7.53 -0.74 -2.34
C ALA A 270 7.01 -1.29 -3.68
N LEU A 271 5.71 -1.17 -3.96
CA LEU A 271 5.11 -1.65 -5.22
C LEU A 271 5.73 -0.99 -6.45
N LEU A 272 5.92 0.33 -6.43
CA LEU A 272 6.59 1.07 -7.51
C LEU A 272 8.03 0.57 -7.74
N THR A 273 8.74 0.31 -6.65
CA THR A 273 10.12 -0.18 -6.71
C THR A 273 10.16 -1.61 -7.26
N VAL A 274 9.25 -2.49 -6.84
CA VAL A 274 9.12 -3.87 -7.35
C VAL A 274 8.84 -3.89 -8.85
N VAL A 275 7.97 -2.99 -9.34
CA VAL A 275 7.70 -2.87 -10.79
C VAL A 275 9.01 -2.61 -11.56
N GLY A 276 9.86 -1.72 -11.07
CA GLY A 276 11.17 -1.45 -11.68
C GLY A 276 12.12 -2.65 -11.66
N TYR A 277 12.22 -3.34 -10.50
CA TYR A 277 13.08 -4.52 -10.36
C TYR A 277 12.64 -5.69 -11.24
N SER A 278 11.34 -5.99 -11.28
CA SER A 278 10.77 -7.06 -12.11
C SER A 278 11.03 -6.83 -13.60
N VAL A 279 10.81 -5.60 -14.06
CA VAL A 279 11.00 -5.24 -15.47
C VAL A 279 12.45 -5.31 -15.88
N ASN A 280 13.38 -4.91 -15.01
CA ASN A 280 14.81 -5.00 -15.28
C ASN A 280 15.20 -6.45 -15.63
N ASP A 281 14.73 -7.44 -14.89
CA ASP A 281 15.03 -8.85 -15.17
C ASP A 281 14.36 -9.33 -16.48
N THR A 282 13.12 -8.91 -16.73
CA THR A 282 12.40 -9.21 -17.97
C THR A 282 13.12 -8.67 -19.21
N ILE A 283 13.59 -7.42 -19.17
CA ILE A 283 14.34 -6.77 -20.25
C ILE A 283 15.61 -7.56 -20.58
N VAL A 284 16.33 -8.02 -19.56
CA VAL A 284 17.59 -8.75 -19.73
C VAL A 284 17.38 -10.10 -20.41
N ILE A 285 16.35 -10.84 -19.98
CA ILE A 285 16.00 -12.11 -20.59
C ILE A 285 15.51 -11.90 -22.02
N TYR A 286 14.70 -10.87 -22.29
CA TYR A 286 14.25 -10.56 -23.64
C TYR A 286 15.37 -10.15 -24.59
N ASP A 287 16.35 -9.38 -24.12
CA ASP A 287 17.53 -9.03 -24.91
C ASP A 287 18.35 -10.29 -25.25
N ARG A 288 18.57 -11.17 -24.26
CA ARG A 288 19.24 -12.46 -24.49
C ARG A 288 18.47 -13.35 -25.46
N ILE A 289 17.13 -13.44 -25.34
CA ILE A 289 16.28 -14.20 -26.27
C ILE A 289 16.48 -13.69 -27.70
N ARG A 290 16.48 -12.37 -27.92
CA ARG A 290 16.69 -11.79 -29.26
C ARG A 290 18.08 -12.12 -29.81
N GLU A 291 19.10 -12.02 -28.98
CA GLU A 291 20.47 -12.39 -29.34
C GLU A 291 20.58 -13.88 -29.72
N ASP A 292 19.96 -14.75 -28.92
CA ASP A 292 20.00 -16.20 -29.11
C ASP A 292 19.13 -16.66 -30.28
N MET A 293 18.04 -15.97 -30.60
CA MET A 293 17.26 -16.19 -31.83
C MET A 293 18.11 -15.95 -33.08
N ALA A 294 19.01 -14.95 -33.05
CA ALA A 294 19.90 -14.66 -34.17
C ALA A 294 21.01 -15.72 -34.31
N LYS A 295 21.49 -16.26 -33.18
CA LYS A 295 22.54 -17.28 -33.11
C LYS A 295 22.04 -18.69 -33.45
N PHE A 296 20.92 -19.10 -32.88
CA PHE A 296 20.38 -20.46 -32.96
C PHE A 296 19.24 -20.57 -33.98
N LYS A 297 19.55 -20.26 -35.25
CA LYS A 297 18.59 -20.37 -36.36
C LYS A 297 18.08 -21.82 -36.48
N GLY A 298 16.77 -21.98 -36.59
CA GLY A 298 16.11 -23.28 -36.79
C GLY A 298 15.78 -24.06 -35.51
N LYS A 299 16.21 -23.60 -34.32
CA LYS A 299 15.74 -24.19 -33.06
C LYS A 299 14.30 -23.75 -32.75
N PRO A 300 13.48 -24.60 -32.09
CA PRO A 300 12.18 -24.19 -31.58
C PRO A 300 12.31 -22.98 -30.65
N PHE A 301 11.40 -22.00 -30.77
CA PHE A 301 11.45 -20.77 -29.98
C PHE A 301 11.46 -21.02 -28.46
N ALA A 302 10.71 -22.02 -28.01
CA ALA A 302 10.70 -22.48 -26.62
C ALA A 302 12.08 -22.95 -26.12
N GLU A 303 12.87 -23.61 -26.98
CA GLU A 303 14.24 -24.05 -26.64
C GLU A 303 15.20 -22.86 -26.56
N VAL A 304 15.08 -21.91 -27.49
CA VAL A 304 15.86 -20.66 -27.49
C VAL A 304 15.63 -19.87 -26.20
N ILE A 305 14.37 -19.75 -25.77
CA ILE A 305 14.03 -19.11 -24.50
C ILE A 305 14.64 -19.85 -23.32
N ASN A 306 14.59 -21.18 -23.30
CA ASN A 306 15.18 -21.96 -22.22
C ASN A 306 16.71 -21.76 -22.13
N ILE A 307 17.39 -21.71 -23.27
CA ILE A 307 18.83 -21.39 -23.34
C ILE A 307 19.08 -19.98 -22.78
N ALA A 308 18.31 -18.99 -23.23
CA ALA A 308 18.44 -17.61 -22.80
C ALA A 308 18.28 -17.44 -21.29
N ILE A 309 17.27 -18.09 -20.69
CA ILE A 309 17.02 -18.06 -19.24
C ILE A 309 18.21 -18.63 -18.47
N ASN A 310 18.76 -19.78 -18.90
CA ASN A 310 19.93 -20.38 -18.28
C ASN A 310 21.18 -19.49 -18.39
N ASP A 311 21.39 -18.85 -19.54
CA ASP A 311 22.52 -17.96 -19.77
C ASP A 311 22.45 -16.69 -18.90
N THR A 312 21.26 -16.21 -18.57
CA THR A 312 21.07 -15.03 -17.70
C THR A 312 20.95 -15.36 -16.21
N LEU A 313 20.67 -16.61 -15.84
CA LEU A 313 20.32 -17.01 -14.48
C LEU A 313 21.35 -16.57 -13.44
N GLY A 314 22.65 -16.72 -13.73
CA GLY A 314 23.71 -16.31 -12.81
C GLY A 314 23.67 -14.81 -12.50
N ARG A 315 23.40 -13.97 -13.50
CA ARG A 315 23.26 -12.52 -13.31
C ARG A 315 22.02 -12.20 -12.48
N THR A 316 20.88 -12.82 -12.77
CA THR A 316 19.62 -12.63 -12.04
C THR A 316 19.82 -12.99 -10.56
N ILE A 317 20.44 -14.14 -10.25
CA ILE A 317 20.72 -14.55 -8.87
C ILE A 317 21.65 -13.55 -8.17
N LEU A 318 22.69 -13.05 -8.82
CA LEU A 318 23.61 -12.06 -8.24
C LEU A 318 22.93 -10.72 -7.93
N THR A 319 22.19 -10.20 -8.90
CA THR A 319 21.52 -8.88 -8.78
C THR A 319 20.36 -8.91 -7.78
N SER A 320 19.51 -9.93 -7.85
CA SER A 320 18.43 -10.15 -6.88
C SER A 320 18.98 -10.50 -5.50
N GLY A 321 20.00 -11.36 -5.42
CA GLY A 321 20.60 -11.81 -4.16
C GLY A 321 21.32 -10.72 -3.39
N THR A 322 22.03 -9.82 -4.07
CA THR A 322 22.67 -8.66 -3.42
C THR A 322 21.64 -7.69 -2.84
N THR A 323 20.58 -7.39 -3.61
CA THR A 323 19.47 -6.57 -3.12
C THR A 323 18.75 -7.24 -1.94
N ALA A 324 18.45 -8.53 -2.06
CA ALA A 324 17.83 -9.32 -0.99
C ALA A 324 18.69 -9.35 0.28
N LEU A 325 20.02 -9.45 0.16
CA LEU A 325 20.92 -9.40 1.31
C LEU A 325 20.82 -8.07 2.07
N SER A 326 20.77 -6.94 1.35
CA SER A 326 20.54 -5.63 1.97
C SER A 326 19.18 -5.57 2.66
N LEU A 327 18.13 -6.07 2.03
CA LEU A 327 16.77 -6.11 2.61
C LEU A 327 16.68 -7.02 3.84
N ILE A 328 17.42 -8.13 3.89
CA ILE A 328 17.49 -9.00 5.07
C ILE A 328 18.09 -8.23 6.25
N GLY A 329 19.10 -7.38 6.03
CA GLY A 329 19.59 -6.48 7.07
C GLY A 329 18.49 -5.56 7.60
N LEU A 330 17.70 -4.95 6.70
CA LEU A 330 16.53 -4.15 7.07
C LEU A 330 15.44 -4.97 7.76
N LEU A 331 15.30 -6.27 7.49
CA LEU A 331 14.31 -7.12 8.18
C LEU A 331 14.75 -7.49 9.60
N ILE A 332 16.06 -7.63 9.83
CA ILE A 332 16.61 -7.97 11.15
C ILE A 332 16.53 -6.76 12.09
N PHE A 333 16.82 -5.55 11.59
CA PHE A 333 16.93 -4.35 12.40
C PHE A 333 15.80 -3.33 12.20
N GLY A 334 15.12 -3.40 11.06
CA GLY A 334 14.02 -2.49 10.75
C GLY A 334 12.79 -2.87 11.56
N VAL A 335 12.16 -1.83 12.11
CA VAL A 335 10.89 -1.93 12.82
C VAL A 335 9.83 -1.15 12.06
N GLY A 336 8.58 -1.46 12.37
CA GLY A 336 7.43 -0.77 11.84
C GLY A 336 7.37 -0.75 10.31
N GLU A 337 7.22 0.45 9.73
CA GLU A 337 7.06 0.61 8.29
C GLU A 337 8.29 0.18 7.48
N ILE A 338 9.50 0.26 8.06
CA ILE A 338 10.74 -0.18 7.41
C ILE A 338 10.71 -1.70 7.23
N PHE A 339 10.24 -2.43 8.25
CA PHE A 339 10.07 -3.88 8.17
C PHE A 339 9.07 -4.24 7.07
N ASP A 340 7.91 -3.59 7.07
CA ASP A 340 6.83 -3.86 6.11
C ASP A 340 7.28 -3.55 4.67
N PHE A 341 8.04 -2.46 4.46
CA PHE A 341 8.69 -2.14 3.19
C PHE A 341 9.67 -3.22 2.75
N ALA A 342 10.59 -3.62 3.63
CA ALA A 342 11.64 -4.59 3.31
C ALA A 342 11.05 -5.96 2.99
N MET A 343 10.00 -6.37 3.70
CA MET A 343 9.32 -7.64 3.45
C MET A 343 8.58 -7.62 2.11
N ALA A 344 7.84 -6.55 1.81
CA ALA A 344 7.16 -6.39 0.52
C ALA A 344 8.15 -6.39 -0.65
N MET A 345 9.29 -5.71 -0.49
CA MET A 345 10.37 -5.72 -1.47
C MET A 345 10.98 -7.11 -1.66
N LEU A 346 11.22 -7.86 -0.58
CA LEU A 346 11.77 -9.21 -0.66
C LEU A 346 10.80 -10.17 -1.38
N VAL A 347 9.52 -10.12 -1.04
CA VAL A 347 8.46 -10.84 -1.77
C VAL A 347 8.47 -10.45 -3.24
N GLY A 348 8.55 -9.15 -3.54
CA GLY A 348 8.58 -8.64 -4.90
C GLY A 348 9.77 -9.10 -5.72
N ILE A 349 10.97 -9.19 -5.14
CA ILE A 349 12.17 -9.73 -5.81
C ILE A 349 11.96 -11.21 -6.16
N VAL A 350 11.49 -12.02 -5.21
CA VAL A 350 11.24 -13.46 -5.45
C VAL A 350 10.19 -13.65 -6.54
N VAL A 351 9.11 -12.87 -6.45
CA VAL A 351 8.01 -12.90 -7.40
C VAL A 351 8.45 -12.42 -8.78
N GLY A 352 9.26 -11.37 -8.89
CA GLY A 352 9.74 -10.83 -10.16
C GLY A 352 10.68 -11.78 -10.91
N VAL A 353 11.57 -12.47 -10.20
CA VAL A 353 12.40 -13.53 -10.78
C VAL A 353 11.51 -14.66 -11.30
N TYR A 354 10.53 -15.09 -10.51
CA TYR A 354 9.58 -16.12 -10.89
C TYR A 354 8.74 -15.72 -12.11
N SER A 355 8.18 -14.51 -12.12
CA SER A 355 7.26 -14.05 -13.15
C SER A 355 7.96 -13.85 -14.50
N THR A 356 9.21 -13.40 -14.48
CA THR A 356 10.01 -13.27 -15.71
C THR A 356 10.17 -14.63 -16.42
N ILE A 357 10.40 -15.70 -15.65
CA ILE A 357 10.62 -17.06 -16.16
C ILE A 357 9.29 -17.74 -16.55
N TYR A 358 8.26 -17.63 -15.71
CA TYR A 358 7.05 -18.44 -15.82
C TYR A 358 5.79 -17.71 -16.27
N ILE A 359 5.84 -16.37 -16.38
CA ILE A 359 4.72 -15.54 -16.85
C ILE A 359 5.13 -14.82 -18.14
N ALA A 360 6.18 -13.99 -18.09
CA ALA A 360 6.61 -13.17 -19.22
C ALA A 360 7.07 -14.03 -20.41
N SER A 361 7.97 -14.99 -20.18
CA SER A 361 8.56 -15.81 -21.25
C SER A 361 7.54 -16.76 -21.90
N PRO A 362 6.68 -17.49 -21.16
CA PRO A 362 5.63 -18.32 -21.74
C PRO A 362 4.58 -17.54 -22.51
N LEU A 363 4.23 -16.32 -22.06
CA LEU A 363 3.27 -15.50 -22.79
C LEU A 363 3.85 -15.05 -24.14
N THR A 364 5.14 -14.73 -24.21
CA THR A 364 5.83 -14.45 -25.47
C THR A 364 5.79 -15.65 -26.41
N ILE A 365 6.00 -16.88 -25.92
CA ILE A 365 5.86 -18.11 -26.74
C ILE A 365 4.45 -18.20 -27.33
N TRP A 366 3.43 -18.03 -26.50
CA TRP A 366 2.04 -18.14 -26.92
C TRP A 366 1.65 -17.09 -27.96
N LEU A 367 2.16 -15.86 -27.83
CA LEU A 367 1.93 -14.79 -28.81
C LEU A 367 2.62 -15.09 -30.14
N ASP A 368 3.85 -15.60 -30.11
CA ASP A 368 4.61 -15.97 -31.31
C ASP A 368 3.93 -17.12 -32.07
N GLU A 369 3.50 -18.17 -31.36
CA GLU A 369 2.73 -19.28 -31.94
C GLU A 369 1.41 -18.80 -32.58
N ARG A 370 0.71 -17.85 -31.95
CA ARG A 370 -0.53 -17.27 -32.50
C ARG A 370 -0.27 -16.40 -33.73
N ALA A 371 0.80 -15.62 -33.74
CA ALA A 371 1.19 -14.82 -34.89
C ALA A 371 1.52 -15.72 -36.09
N ALA A 372 2.34 -16.76 -35.87
CA ALA A 372 2.69 -17.74 -36.90
C ALA A 372 1.45 -18.48 -37.45
N ALA A 373 0.52 -18.88 -36.56
CA ALA A 373 -0.74 -19.51 -36.99
C ALA A 373 -1.64 -18.58 -37.81
N LYS A 374 -1.66 -17.27 -37.48
CA LYS A 374 -2.40 -16.26 -38.24
C LYS A 374 -1.80 -16.07 -39.63
N GLU A 375 -0.48 -15.97 -39.74
CA GLU A 375 0.21 -15.87 -41.04
C GLU A 375 -0.01 -17.11 -41.90
N ALA A 376 0.06 -18.32 -41.31
CA ALA A 376 -0.21 -19.56 -42.01
C ALA A 376 -1.65 -19.61 -42.55
N ARG A 377 -2.64 -19.13 -41.78
CA ARG A 377 -4.04 -19.01 -42.23
C ARG A 377 -4.20 -18.01 -43.37
N LEU A 378 -3.52 -16.86 -43.31
CA LEU A 378 -3.56 -15.83 -44.36
C LEU A 378 -2.93 -16.32 -45.67
N ARG A 379 -1.83 -17.08 -45.59
CA ARG A 379 -1.21 -17.77 -46.73
C ARG A 379 -2.14 -18.82 -47.31
N ALA A 380 -2.81 -19.61 -46.47
CA ALA A 380 -3.76 -20.64 -46.88
C ALA A 380 -5.05 -20.05 -47.48
N SER A 381 -5.48 -18.85 -47.08
CA SER A 381 -6.66 -18.16 -47.63
C SER A 381 -6.38 -17.38 -48.93
N GLY A 382 -5.20 -17.55 -49.54
CA GLY A 382 -4.85 -16.94 -50.83
C GLY A 382 -4.71 -15.42 -50.83
N ASN A 383 -4.58 -14.79 -49.66
CA ASN A 383 -4.66 -13.33 -49.50
C ASN A 383 -3.28 -12.67 -49.29
N VAL A 384 -2.21 -13.28 -49.84
CA VAL A 384 -0.86 -12.71 -49.84
C VAL A 384 -0.45 -12.50 -51.29
N ASP A 385 -0.51 -11.23 -51.70
CA ASP A 385 -0.01 -10.77 -52.99
C ASP A 385 1.48 -11.16 -53.11
N HIS A 386 1.82 -11.85 -54.19
CA HIS A 386 3.18 -12.30 -54.46
C HIS A 386 4.07 -11.10 -54.79
N GLN A 387 4.69 -10.47 -53.79
CA GLN A 387 5.93 -9.74 -54.03
C GLN A 387 7.10 -10.69 -53.81
N GLN A 388 7.57 -11.25 -54.94
CA GLN A 388 8.86 -11.92 -55.05
C GLN A 388 9.98 -10.99 -54.59
N PRO A 389 10.99 -11.48 -53.86
CA PRO A 389 12.22 -10.72 -53.65
C PRO A 389 12.96 -10.62 -54.98
N ASN A 390 13.06 -9.40 -55.53
CA ASN A 390 13.92 -9.13 -56.68
C ASN A 390 15.37 -9.44 -56.30
N ALA A 391 15.91 -10.49 -56.91
CA ALA A 391 17.34 -10.68 -57.06
C ALA A 391 17.83 -9.71 -58.15
N ALA A 392 18.73 -8.81 -57.76
CA ALA A 392 19.74 -8.19 -58.61
C ALA A 392 20.88 -7.69 -57.72
#